data_AF-A0AAV0L0P9-F1
#
_entry.id   AF-A0AAV0L0P9-F1
#
_cell.length_a   1.000
_cell.length_b   1.000
_cell.length_c   1.000
_cell.angle_alpha   90.00
_cell.angle_beta   90.00
_cell.angle_gamma   90.00
#
_symmetry.space_group_name_H-M   'P 1'
#
loop_
_entity.id
_entity.type
_entity.pdbx_description
1 polymer ?
#
loop_
_entity_poly.entity_id
_entity_poly.type
_entity_poly.pdbx_seq_one_letter_code
_entity_poly.pdbx_strand_id
1 'polypeptide(L)'
;MAVGNILGFATGSFSGWYKIFPFTVTAACNVDCANLKSAFYLDIICIVITAYISISSAKEPSIGLLSQRSIPAAEEAVEVSSHAEEAFLWELFGTFRYFPSSVWTILLVTALNWIGWFPFLLFDTDWMGREIFGGDPDSGPSYSAGVRMGAFALMLNSVLLGITSVLMEKICRKWGAGFIWGLSNIFMALCFLAMLIIAYVAYHIGYYGDGDAQPPVGILVAALIVFALLGIPLAVSLRNPSH
;
A
#
# COMPACT_ATOMS: atom_id res chain seq x y z
N MET A 1 2.29 -6.51 -8.54
CA MET A 1 2.14 -5.56 -7.42
C MET A 1 2.55 -4.14 -7.82
N ALA A 2 3.82 -3.87 -8.19
CA ALA A 2 4.28 -2.49 -8.49
C ALA A 2 3.45 -1.74 -9.57
N VAL A 3 3.09 -2.40 -10.68
CA VAL A 3 2.28 -1.77 -11.75
C VAL A 3 0.90 -1.35 -11.26
N GLY A 4 0.24 -2.18 -10.44
CA GLY A 4 -1.06 -1.87 -9.86
C GLY A 4 -0.99 -0.66 -8.91
N ASN A 5 0.04 -0.62 -8.05
CA ASN A 5 0.26 0.51 -7.16
C ASN A 5 0.51 1.82 -7.93
N ILE A 6 1.34 1.78 -8.98
CA ILE A 6 1.58 2.96 -9.83
C ILE A 6 0.27 3.46 -10.45
N LEU A 7 -0.53 2.56 -11.03
CA LEU A 7 -1.81 2.93 -11.66
C LEU A 7 -2.81 3.48 -10.63
N GLY A 8 -2.91 2.87 -9.44
CA GLY A 8 -3.77 3.33 -8.36
C GLY A 8 -3.39 4.72 -7.86
N PHE A 9 -2.11 4.93 -7.53
CA PHE A 9 -1.63 6.22 -7.04
C PHE A 9 -1.66 7.32 -8.13
N ALA A 10 -1.40 6.96 -9.39
CA ALA A 10 -1.57 7.88 -10.53
C ALA A 10 -3.04 8.31 -10.67
N THR A 11 -3.97 7.38 -10.50
CA THR A 11 -5.42 7.67 -10.52
C THR A 11 -5.80 8.63 -9.40
N GLY A 12 -5.26 8.45 -8.18
CA GLY A 12 -5.51 9.35 -7.05
C GLY A 12 -4.86 10.75 -7.17
N SER A 13 -3.72 10.86 -7.86
CA SER A 13 -3.05 12.16 -8.09
C SER A 13 -3.76 13.03 -9.15
N PHE A 14 -4.40 12.39 -10.13
CA PHE A 14 -5.05 13.06 -11.25
C PHE A 14 -6.42 13.63 -10.87
N SER A 15 -6.58 14.96 -10.96
CA SER A 15 -7.86 15.63 -10.65
C SER A 15 -8.81 15.76 -11.84
N GLY A 16 -8.46 15.24 -13.01
CA GLY A 16 -9.20 15.46 -14.25
C GLY A 16 -10.23 14.39 -14.60
N TRP A 17 -10.46 13.38 -13.73
CA TRP A 17 -11.31 12.25 -14.06
C TRP A 17 -12.78 12.62 -14.30
N TYR A 18 -13.29 13.63 -13.59
CA TYR A 18 -14.63 14.17 -13.81
C TYR A 18 -14.86 14.69 -15.25
N LYS A 19 -13.81 15.03 -16.01
CA LYS A 19 -13.94 15.42 -17.44
C LYS A 19 -14.12 14.24 -18.37
N ILE A 20 -13.55 13.09 -18.01
CA ILE A 20 -13.64 11.84 -18.78
C ILE A 20 -14.97 11.15 -18.49
N PHE A 21 -15.42 11.22 -17.23
CA PHE A 21 -16.70 10.69 -16.77
C PHE A 21 -17.62 11.81 -16.27
N PRO A 22 -18.16 12.68 -17.15
CA PRO A 22 -18.95 13.84 -16.75
C PRO A 22 -20.23 13.48 -16.00
N PHE A 23 -20.71 12.24 -16.10
CA PHE A 23 -21.85 11.73 -15.34
C PHE A 23 -21.59 11.60 -13.83
N THR A 24 -20.34 11.72 -13.37
CA THR A 24 -20.01 11.60 -11.94
C THR A 24 -20.25 12.89 -11.15
N VAL A 25 -20.33 14.05 -11.83
CA VAL A 25 -20.60 15.35 -11.19
C VAL A 25 -22.10 15.52 -10.98
N THR A 26 -22.51 15.82 -9.75
CA THR A 26 -23.91 16.08 -9.40
C THR A 26 -23.99 17.26 -8.44
N ALA A 27 -25.18 17.84 -8.23
CA ALA A 27 -25.38 18.97 -7.32
C ALA A 27 -24.93 18.68 -5.86
N ALA A 28 -24.82 17.41 -5.47
CA ALA A 28 -24.38 16.97 -4.14
C ALA A 28 -22.92 16.48 -4.09
N CYS A 29 -22.23 16.34 -5.23
CA CYS A 29 -20.90 15.74 -5.32
C CYS A 29 -19.96 16.68 -6.08
N ASN A 30 -19.08 17.34 -5.32
CA ASN A 30 -18.07 18.26 -5.85
C ASN A 30 -16.98 17.51 -6.65
N VAL A 31 -16.06 18.23 -7.26
CA VAL A 31 -15.00 17.70 -8.15
C VAL A 31 -14.21 16.55 -7.52
N ASP A 32 -13.83 16.66 -6.24
CA ASP A 32 -13.06 15.62 -5.55
C ASP A 32 -13.87 14.34 -5.32
N CYS A 33 -15.14 14.48 -4.95
CA CYS A 33 -16.08 13.36 -4.84
C CYS A 33 -16.32 12.70 -6.21
N ALA A 34 -16.44 13.49 -7.27
CA ALA A 34 -16.63 12.99 -8.63
C ALA A 34 -15.39 12.20 -9.12
N ASN A 35 -14.19 12.66 -8.78
CA ASN A 35 -12.92 11.98 -9.07
C ASN A 35 -12.81 10.64 -8.32
N LEU A 36 -13.18 10.61 -7.03
CA LEU A 36 -13.20 9.38 -6.24
C LEU A 36 -14.19 8.37 -6.84
N LYS A 37 -15.39 8.81 -7.21
CA LYS A 37 -16.41 7.97 -7.85
C LYS A 37 -15.92 7.39 -9.18
N SER A 38 -15.24 8.18 -10.01
CA SER A 38 -14.64 7.68 -11.25
C SER A 38 -13.51 6.68 -11.02
N ALA A 39 -12.70 6.86 -9.96
CA ALA A 39 -11.66 5.89 -9.60
C ALA A 39 -12.29 4.52 -9.25
N PHE A 40 -13.39 4.51 -8.50
CA PHE A 40 -14.14 3.27 -8.22
C PHE A 40 -14.68 2.60 -9.48
N TYR A 41 -15.20 3.35 -10.44
CA TYR A 41 -15.66 2.76 -11.71
C TYR A 41 -14.50 2.16 -12.51
N LEU A 42 -13.34 2.83 -12.53
CA LEU A 42 -12.15 2.30 -13.19
C LEU A 42 -11.66 1.01 -12.50
N ASP A 43 -11.68 0.97 -11.18
CA ASP A 43 -11.32 -0.22 -10.40
C ASP A 43 -12.24 -1.41 -10.73
N ILE A 44 -13.57 -1.19 -10.75
CA ILE A 44 -14.53 -2.24 -11.15
C ILE A 44 -14.22 -2.78 -12.55
N ILE A 45 -13.94 -1.91 -13.51
CA ILE A 45 -13.60 -2.32 -14.88
C ILE A 45 -12.30 -3.14 -14.88
N CYS A 46 -11.27 -2.69 -14.17
CA CYS A 46 -10.00 -3.40 -14.04
C CYS A 46 -10.18 -4.78 -13.37
N ILE A 47 -10.97 -4.86 -12.30
CA ILE A 47 -11.28 -6.13 -11.61
C ILE A 47 -12.01 -7.08 -12.56
N VAL A 48 -13.02 -6.62 -13.29
CA VAL A 48 -13.76 -7.47 -14.25
C VAL A 48 -12.83 -7.99 -15.35
N ILE A 49 -11.98 -7.13 -15.93
CA ILE A 49 -11.02 -7.52 -16.97
C ILE A 49 -10.01 -8.53 -16.42
N THR A 50 -9.42 -8.25 -15.26
CA THR A 50 -8.42 -9.14 -14.65
C THR A 50 -9.03 -10.47 -14.22
N ALA A 51 -10.26 -10.48 -13.70
CA ALA A 51 -11.01 -11.68 -13.41
C ALA A 51 -11.29 -12.49 -14.69
N TYR A 52 -11.74 -11.83 -15.76
CA TYR A 52 -11.97 -12.49 -17.05
C TYR A 52 -10.69 -13.11 -17.62
N ILE A 53 -9.58 -12.37 -17.60
CA ILE A 53 -8.28 -12.89 -18.05
C ILE A 53 -7.83 -14.06 -17.19
N SER A 54 -8.00 -13.97 -15.86
CA SER A 54 -7.62 -15.03 -14.92
C SER A 54 -8.42 -16.31 -15.18
N ILE A 55 -9.74 -16.19 -15.33
CA ILE A 55 -10.63 -17.32 -15.64
C ILE A 55 -10.30 -17.90 -17.02
N SER A 56 -10.06 -17.06 -18.03
CA SER A 56 -9.75 -17.51 -19.39
C SER A 56 -8.38 -18.18 -19.50
N SER A 57 -7.44 -17.80 -18.63
CA SER A 57 -6.07 -18.36 -18.60
C SER A 57 -5.97 -19.61 -17.72
N ALA A 58 -6.92 -19.79 -16.80
CA ALA A 58 -7.05 -21.00 -16.01
C ALA A 58 -7.50 -22.15 -16.95
N LYS A 59 -6.52 -22.93 -17.41
CA LYS A 59 -6.78 -24.21 -18.07
C LYS A 59 -7.22 -25.21 -17.00
N GLU A 60 -8.50 -25.21 -16.69
CA GLU A 60 -9.09 -26.24 -15.85
C GLU A 60 -9.24 -27.53 -16.66
N PRO A 61 -8.75 -28.69 -16.17
CA PRO A 61 -9.15 -29.98 -16.69
C PRO A 61 -10.64 -30.17 -16.42
N SER A 62 -11.39 -30.64 -17.42
CA SER A 62 -12.83 -30.82 -17.34
C SER A 62 -13.25 -31.65 -16.11
N ILE A 63 -14.09 -31.06 -15.27
CA ILE A 63 -14.80 -31.65 -14.10
C ILE A 63 -15.57 -32.96 -14.44
N GLY A 64 -15.73 -33.31 -15.72
CA GLY A 64 -16.39 -34.55 -16.14
C GLY A 64 -15.65 -35.85 -15.80
N LEU A 65 -14.35 -35.82 -15.48
CA LEU A 65 -13.56 -37.04 -15.22
C LEU A 65 -13.39 -37.41 -13.74
N LEU A 66 -13.71 -36.52 -12.81
CA LEU A 66 -13.63 -36.79 -11.36
C LEU A 66 -14.96 -37.22 -10.74
N SER A 67 -16.09 -37.06 -11.45
CA SER A 67 -17.41 -37.42 -10.92
C SER A 67 -17.69 -38.93 -10.91
N GLN A 68 -16.84 -39.77 -11.51
CA GLN A 68 -17.09 -41.22 -11.64
C GLN A 68 -16.19 -42.10 -10.75
N ARG A 69 -15.55 -41.55 -9.71
CA ARG A 69 -14.86 -42.40 -8.72
C ARG A 69 -15.30 -42.06 -7.29
N SER A 70 -16.40 -42.73 -6.92
CA SER A 70 -16.75 -43.29 -5.61
C SER A 70 -17.14 -42.36 -4.45
N ILE A 71 -18.45 -42.24 -4.15
CA ILE A 71 -19.20 -42.77 -2.96
C ILE A 71 -20.61 -42.11 -2.91
N PRO A 72 -21.70 -42.81 -2.53
CA PRO A 72 -23.08 -42.38 -2.78
C PRO A 72 -23.71 -41.51 -1.65
N ALA A 73 -24.57 -40.59 -2.09
CA ALA A 73 -25.71 -39.94 -1.42
C ALA A 73 -25.87 -40.01 0.12
N ALA A 74 -25.84 -38.84 0.78
CA ALA A 74 -26.88 -38.40 1.72
C ALA A 74 -26.63 -36.94 2.12
N GLU A 75 -27.72 -36.21 2.32
CA GLU A 75 -27.80 -34.87 2.89
C GLU A 75 -26.94 -34.72 4.15
N GLU A 76 -26.18 -33.63 4.25
CA GLU A 76 -26.01 -32.81 5.46
C GLU A 76 -25.10 -31.63 5.12
N ALA A 77 -25.71 -30.56 4.63
CA ALA A 77 -25.16 -29.23 4.85
C ALA A 77 -25.43 -28.88 6.33
N VAL A 78 -24.47 -28.18 6.93
CA VAL A 78 -24.51 -27.54 8.27
C VAL A 78 -23.86 -28.39 9.40
N GLU A 79 -22.84 -27.81 10.06
CA GLU A 79 -22.12 -28.25 11.29
C GLU A 79 -20.75 -28.99 11.23
N VAL A 80 -19.89 -28.81 10.19
CA VAL A 80 -18.48 -29.31 10.24
C VAL A 80 -17.40 -28.21 10.14
N SER A 81 -17.76 -26.93 10.11
CA SER A 81 -16.80 -25.84 9.89
C SER A 81 -16.06 -25.33 11.15
N SER A 82 -16.67 -25.35 12.34
CA SER A 82 -16.03 -24.74 13.53
C SER A 82 -14.97 -25.63 14.18
N HIS A 83 -15.25 -26.94 14.33
CA HIS A 83 -14.35 -27.85 15.04
C HIS A 83 -13.07 -28.19 14.27
N ALA A 84 -13.13 -28.23 12.94
CA ALA A 84 -11.96 -28.43 12.08
C ALA A 84 -11.04 -27.19 12.07
N GLU A 85 -11.65 -25.99 12.15
CA GLU A 85 -10.93 -24.72 12.14
C GLU A 85 -10.26 -24.41 13.49
N GLU A 86 -10.90 -24.74 14.61
CA GLU A 86 -10.30 -24.62 15.93
C GLU A 86 -9.13 -25.60 16.16
N ALA A 87 -9.24 -26.84 15.67
CA ALA A 87 -8.15 -27.82 15.72
C ALA A 87 -6.93 -27.35 14.90
N PHE A 88 -7.17 -26.74 13.74
CA PHE A 88 -6.12 -26.17 12.90
C PHE A 88 -5.41 -24.98 13.55
N LEU A 89 -6.16 -24.06 14.17
CA LEU A 89 -5.57 -22.92 14.89
C LEU A 89 -4.74 -23.37 16.09
N TRP A 90 -5.18 -24.36 16.85
CA TRP A 90 -4.43 -24.85 18.01
C TRP A 90 -3.13 -25.57 17.61
N GLU A 91 -3.15 -26.36 16.53
CA GLU A 91 -1.94 -26.96 15.95
C GLU A 91 -0.98 -25.89 15.39
N LEU A 92 -1.51 -24.83 14.77
CA LEU A 92 -0.73 -23.69 14.29
C LEU A 92 -0.07 -22.94 15.47
N PHE A 93 -0.81 -22.67 16.54
CA PHE A 93 -0.28 -22.07 17.77
C PHE A 93 0.76 -22.97 18.47
N GLY A 94 0.55 -24.29 18.48
CA GLY A 94 1.51 -25.26 18.99
C GLY A 94 2.84 -25.23 18.23
N THR A 95 2.80 -24.95 16.93
CA THR A 95 4.00 -24.87 16.08
C THR A 95 4.91 -23.68 16.46
N PHE A 96 4.35 -22.56 16.96
CA PHE A 96 5.16 -21.42 17.41
C PHE A 96 6.14 -21.76 18.54
N ARG A 97 5.82 -22.77 19.36
CA ARG A 97 6.65 -23.21 20.47
C ARG A 97 7.94 -23.92 20.03
N TYR A 98 7.95 -24.47 18.83
CA TYR A 98 9.06 -25.25 18.28
C TYR A 98 10.00 -24.43 17.39
N PHE A 99 9.73 -23.13 17.18
CA PHE A 99 10.58 -22.31 16.33
C PHE A 99 11.93 -22.00 16.98
N PRO A 100 13.04 -22.10 16.21
CA PRO A 100 14.36 -21.72 16.69
C PRO A 100 14.42 -20.21 16.98
N SER A 101 15.28 -19.79 17.91
CA SER A 101 15.36 -18.39 18.37
C SER A 101 15.58 -17.39 17.23
N SER A 102 16.25 -17.78 16.14
CA SER A 102 16.43 -16.93 14.95
C SER A 102 15.10 -16.59 14.26
N VAL A 103 14.13 -17.52 14.23
CA VAL A 103 12.83 -17.30 13.61
C VAL A 103 11.98 -16.37 14.47
N TRP A 104 12.05 -16.51 15.81
CA TRP A 104 11.41 -15.57 16.73
C TRP A 104 11.92 -14.14 16.55
N THR A 105 13.23 -13.94 16.35
CA THR A 105 13.80 -12.62 16.07
C THR A 105 13.26 -12.04 14.77
N ILE A 106 13.21 -12.83 13.69
CA ILE A 106 12.68 -12.38 12.39
C ILE A 106 11.20 -12.02 12.51
N LEU A 107 10.40 -12.84 13.18
CA LEU A 107 8.97 -12.59 13.40
C LEU A 107 8.74 -11.31 14.18
N LEU A 108 9.50 -11.08 15.26
CA LEU A 108 9.38 -9.89 16.09
C LEU A 108 9.76 -8.63 15.31
N VAL A 109 10.90 -8.65 14.59
CA VAL A 109 11.30 -7.49 13.79
C VAL A 109 10.32 -7.24 12.64
N THR A 110 9.77 -8.29 12.04
CA THR A 110 8.74 -8.16 11.01
C THR A 110 7.48 -7.54 11.57
N ALA A 111 7.02 -7.97 12.76
CA ALA A 111 5.87 -7.37 13.42
C ALA A 111 6.10 -5.89 13.74
N LEU A 112 7.26 -5.53 14.31
CA LEU A 112 7.63 -4.14 14.57
C LEU A 112 7.71 -3.30 13.29
N ASN A 113 8.27 -3.85 12.22
CA ASN A 113 8.35 -3.19 10.92
C ASN A 113 6.94 -2.89 10.39
N TRP A 114 6.03 -3.87 10.43
CA TRP A 114 4.64 -3.66 10.02
C TRP A 114 3.91 -2.64 10.89
N ILE A 115 4.14 -2.62 12.21
CA ILE A 115 3.60 -1.59 13.10
C ILE A 115 4.04 -0.18 12.66
N GLY A 116 5.24 -0.01 12.11
CA GLY A 116 5.69 1.27 11.53
C GLY A 116 5.06 1.57 10.17
N TRP A 117 4.90 0.57 9.31
CA TRP A 117 4.30 0.73 7.99
C TRP A 117 2.80 1.00 8.02
N PHE A 118 2.06 0.42 8.97
CA PHE A 118 0.61 0.56 9.03
C PHE A 118 0.15 2.02 9.14
N PRO A 119 0.63 2.82 10.11
CA PRO A 119 0.28 4.24 10.20
C PRO A 119 0.74 5.03 8.98
N PHE A 120 1.93 4.73 8.44
CA PHE A 120 2.42 5.40 7.25
C PHE A 120 1.46 5.17 6.06
N LEU A 121 1.11 3.93 5.76
CA LEU A 121 0.23 3.60 4.63
C LEU A 121 -1.19 4.18 4.76
N LEU A 122 -1.63 4.52 5.97
CA LEU A 122 -2.97 5.05 6.22
C LEU A 122 -3.01 6.58 6.33
N PHE A 123 -1.95 7.20 6.86
CA PHE A 123 -1.96 8.62 7.23
C PHE A 123 -0.95 9.47 6.47
N ASP A 124 -0.14 8.91 5.57
CA ASP A 124 0.88 9.66 4.84
C ASP A 124 0.29 10.76 3.93
N THR A 125 -0.82 10.48 3.22
CA THR A 125 -1.49 11.48 2.38
C THR A 125 -2.23 12.52 3.21
N ASP A 126 -2.75 12.14 4.37
CA ASP A 126 -3.38 13.07 5.31
C ASP A 126 -2.32 13.98 5.96
N TRP A 127 -1.17 13.41 6.32
CA TRP A 127 0.01 14.16 6.77
C TRP A 127 0.46 15.16 5.71
N MET A 128 0.51 14.77 4.43
CA MET A 128 0.81 15.71 3.34
C MET A 128 -0.25 16.83 3.25
N GLY A 129 -1.53 16.50 3.39
CA GLY A 129 -2.63 17.47 3.37
C GLY A 129 -2.61 18.47 4.53
N ARG A 130 -2.40 17.99 5.76
CA ARG A 130 -2.49 18.79 6.98
C ARG A 130 -1.15 19.41 7.38
N GLU A 131 -0.10 18.61 7.46
CA GLU A 131 1.20 19.07 7.99
C GLU A 131 2.04 19.78 6.92
N ILE A 132 1.88 19.48 5.63
CA ILE A 132 2.64 20.16 4.57
C ILE A 132 1.80 21.24 3.90
N PHE A 133 0.54 20.95 3.57
CA PHE A 133 -0.31 21.93 2.89
C PHE A 133 -1.13 22.80 3.85
N GLY A 134 -1.18 22.48 5.15
CA GLY A 134 -1.95 23.25 6.11
C GLY A 134 -3.45 23.24 5.88
N GLY A 135 -3.92 22.32 5.06
CA GLY A 135 -5.32 22.25 4.66
C GLY A 135 -6.15 21.64 5.78
N ASP A 136 -7.28 22.27 6.06
CA ASP A 136 -8.34 21.66 6.88
C ASP A 136 -9.17 20.72 5.99
N PRO A 137 -9.46 19.48 6.40
CA PRO A 137 -10.33 18.57 5.66
C PRO A 137 -11.70 19.15 5.30
N ASP A 138 -12.22 20.05 6.15
CA ASP A 138 -13.56 20.62 5.99
C ASP A 138 -13.55 21.98 5.27
N SER A 139 -12.36 22.59 5.05
CA SER A 139 -12.25 23.97 4.54
C SER A 139 -11.11 24.14 3.52
N GLY A 140 -11.49 24.38 2.25
CA GLY A 140 -10.60 24.89 1.21
C GLY A 140 -9.94 23.82 0.31
N PRO A 141 -9.38 24.25 -0.84
CA PRO A 141 -8.77 23.34 -1.82
C PRO A 141 -7.36 22.84 -1.43
N SER A 142 -6.72 23.44 -0.41
CA SER A 142 -5.34 23.13 -0.02
C SER A 142 -5.18 21.70 0.49
N TYR A 143 -6.17 21.17 1.21
CA TYR A 143 -6.14 19.79 1.69
C TYR A 143 -6.18 18.79 0.53
N SER A 144 -7.12 18.95 -0.41
CA SER A 144 -7.23 18.04 -1.56
C SER A 144 -6.03 18.17 -2.50
N ALA A 145 -5.44 19.37 -2.63
CA ALA A 145 -4.17 19.55 -3.32
C ALA A 145 -3.02 18.78 -2.64
N GLY A 146 -2.92 18.84 -1.30
CA GLY A 146 -1.91 18.12 -0.54
C GLY A 146 -2.07 16.59 -0.61
N VAL A 147 -3.30 16.08 -0.49
CA VAL A 147 -3.61 14.65 -0.66
C VAL A 147 -3.20 14.16 -2.05
N ARG A 148 -3.50 14.93 -3.10
CA ARG A 148 -3.09 14.58 -4.48
C ARG A 148 -1.57 14.60 -4.68
N MET A 149 -0.87 15.51 -4.03
CA MET A 149 0.59 15.54 -4.02
C MET A 149 1.18 14.37 -3.21
N GLY A 150 0.52 13.95 -2.13
CA GLY A 150 0.85 12.72 -1.40
C GLY A 150 0.69 11.48 -2.28
N ALA A 151 -0.44 11.36 -3.00
CA ALA A 151 -0.65 10.28 -3.97
C ALA A 151 0.41 10.29 -5.09
N PHE A 152 0.84 11.47 -5.57
CA PHE A 152 1.96 11.58 -6.51
C PHE A 152 3.27 11.06 -5.91
N ALA A 153 3.54 11.38 -4.65
CA ALA A 153 4.73 10.88 -3.93
C ALA A 153 4.70 9.35 -3.80
N LEU A 154 3.55 8.76 -3.49
CA LEU A 154 3.33 7.32 -3.43
C LEU A 154 3.45 6.63 -4.80
N MET A 155 3.11 7.32 -5.88
CA MET A 155 3.37 6.86 -7.24
C MET A 155 4.89 6.76 -7.48
N LEU A 156 5.67 7.79 -7.11
CA LEU A 156 7.14 7.76 -7.19
C LEU A 156 7.75 6.68 -6.30
N ASN A 157 7.21 6.50 -5.09
CA ASN A 157 7.55 5.40 -4.18
C ASN A 157 7.38 4.05 -4.89
N SER A 158 6.26 3.84 -5.58
CA SER A 158 5.97 2.59 -6.31
C SER A 158 6.90 2.35 -7.49
N VAL A 159 7.37 3.41 -8.16
CA VAL A 159 8.41 3.33 -9.20
C VAL A 159 9.74 2.88 -8.61
N LEU A 160 10.20 3.52 -7.52
CA LEU A 160 11.43 3.13 -6.85
C LEU A 160 11.36 1.73 -6.22
N LEU A 161 10.19 1.34 -5.72
CA LEU A 161 9.92 -0.02 -5.27
C LEU A 161 10.06 -1.02 -6.41
N GLY A 162 9.49 -0.71 -7.59
CA GLY A 162 9.61 -1.54 -8.79
C GLY A 162 11.07 -1.71 -9.23
N ILE A 163 11.83 -0.61 -9.31
CA ILE A 163 13.25 -0.62 -9.67
C ILE A 163 14.06 -1.42 -8.65
N THR A 164 13.86 -1.15 -7.36
CA THR A 164 14.55 -1.87 -6.27
C THR A 164 14.25 -3.35 -6.30
N SER A 165 13.00 -3.75 -6.58
CA SER A 165 12.62 -5.16 -6.68
C SER A 165 13.36 -5.90 -7.79
N VAL A 166 13.55 -5.28 -8.97
CA VAL A 166 14.33 -5.90 -10.07
C VAL A 166 15.82 -5.98 -9.73
N LEU A 167 16.35 -4.97 -9.03
CA LEU A 167 17.76 -4.95 -8.62
C LEU A 167 18.06 -5.86 -7.42
N MET A 168 17.04 -6.21 -6.63
CA MET A 168 17.17 -6.93 -5.37
C MET A 168 17.95 -8.24 -5.53
N GLU A 169 17.67 -9.03 -6.56
CA GLU A 169 18.37 -10.31 -6.80
C GLU A 169 19.88 -10.13 -7.02
N LYS A 170 20.28 -9.05 -7.69
CA LYS A 170 21.69 -8.72 -7.90
C LYS A 170 22.35 -8.24 -6.61
N ILE A 171 21.63 -7.45 -5.82
CA ILE A 171 22.13 -6.88 -4.56
C ILE A 171 22.24 -7.99 -3.50
N CYS A 172 21.22 -8.83 -3.33
CA CYS A 172 21.22 -9.98 -2.41
C CYS A 172 22.36 -10.96 -2.68
N ARG A 173 22.64 -11.25 -3.96
CA ARG A 173 23.76 -12.13 -4.32
C ARG A 173 25.12 -11.54 -3.94
N LYS A 174 25.26 -10.21 -3.89
CA LYS A 174 26.54 -9.54 -3.63
C LYS A 174 26.74 -9.17 -2.15
N TRP A 175 25.68 -8.79 -1.45
CA TRP A 175 25.73 -8.24 -0.09
C TRP A 175 25.05 -9.14 0.97
N GLY A 176 24.35 -10.20 0.54
CA GLY A 176 23.63 -11.11 1.43
C GLY A 176 22.27 -10.55 1.89
N ALA A 177 21.27 -11.43 1.98
CA ALA A 177 19.89 -11.04 2.31
C ALA A 177 19.76 -10.42 3.73
N GLY A 178 20.44 -11.00 4.73
CA GLY A 178 20.37 -10.51 6.11
C GLY A 178 20.93 -9.09 6.29
N PHE A 179 22.03 -8.77 5.59
CA PHE A 179 22.62 -7.43 5.65
C PHE A 179 21.70 -6.38 5.02
N ILE A 180 21.13 -6.67 3.85
CA ILE A 180 20.24 -5.75 3.13
C ILE A 180 18.97 -5.48 3.95
N TRP A 181 18.41 -6.53 4.56
CA TRP A 181 17.25 -6.41 5.43
C TRP A 181 17.53 -5.58 6.68
N GLY A 182 18.70 -5.74 7.31
CA GLY A 182 19.11 -4.88 8.43
C GLY A 182 19.28 -3.42 7.99
N LEU A 183 19.96 -3.19 6.87
CA LEU A 183 20.20 -1.85 6.31
C LEU A 183 18.90 -1.16 5.92
N SER A 184 17.91 -1.87 5.36
CA SER A 184 16.62 -1.30 4.99
C SER A 184 15.82 -0.84 6.20
N ASN A 185 15.88 -1.57 7.32
CA ASN A 185 15.22 -1.16 8.56
C ASN A 185 15.84 0.13 9.13
N ILE A 186 17.17 0.26 9.10
CA ILE A 186 17.86 1.50 9.51
C ILE A 186 17.47 2.65 8.58
N PHE A 187 17.48 2.41 7.27
CA PHE A 187 17.12 3.41 6.27
C PHE A 187 15.66 3.89 6.43
N MET A 188 14.74 2.97 6.73
CA MET A 188 13.35 3.29 7.05
C MET A 188 13.25 4.19 8.28
N ALA A 189 13.97 3.86 9.37
CA ALA A 189 13.97 4.68 10.58
C ALA A 189 14.48 6.11 10.32
N LEU A 190 15.52 6.25 9.49
CA LEU A 190 16.03 7.56 9.06
C LEU A 190 14.99 8.35 8.24
N CYS A 191 14.24 7.68 7.37
CA CYS A 191 13.19 8.32 6.58
C CYS A 191 12.03 8.81 7.48
N PHE A 192 11.58 8.00 8.44
CA PHE A 192 10.54 8.42 9.38
C PHE A 192 11.01 9.57 10.28
N LEU A 193 12.26 9.55 10.74
CA LEU A 193 12.84 10.68 11.46
C LEU A 193 12.89 11.94 10.59
N ALA A 194 13.26 11.82 9.32
CA ALA A 194 13.23 12.94 8.38
C ALA A 194 11.82 13.52 8.20
N MET A 195 10.78 12.67 8.14
CA MET A 195 9.39 13.16 8.09
C MET A 195 9.01 13.99 9.32
N LEU A 196 9.41 13.53 10.53
CA LEU A 196 9.16 14.29 11.76
C LEU A 196 9.89 15.64 11.76
N ILE A 197 11.14 15.67 11.28
CA ILE A 197 11.91 16.92 11.15
C ILE A 197 11.24 17.87 10.15
N ILE A 198 10.77 17.35 9.02
CA ILE A 198 10.06 18.15 8.02
C ILE A 198 8.77 18.74 8.61
N ALA A 199 7.97 17.94 9.32
CA ALA A 199 6.76 18.41 10.00
C ALA A 199 7.08 19.50 11.04
N TYR A 200 8.12 19.29 11.85
CA TYR A 200 8.56 20.27 12.85
C TYR A 200 9.01 21.59 12.21
N VAL A 201 9.79 21.53 11.12
CA VAL A 201 10.22 22.71 10.37
C VAL A 201 9.03 23.42 9.73
N ALA A 202 8.08 22.66 9.16
CA ALA A 202 6.87 23.20 8.57
C ALA A 202 6.02 23.97 9.60
N TYR A 203 5.81 23.37 10.78
CA TYR A 203 5.13 24.00 11.90
C TYR A 203 5.80 25.30 12.36
N HIS A 204 7.14 25.31 12.48
CA HIS A 204 7.88 26.48 12.96
C HIS A 204 7.95 27.65 11.96
N ILE A 205 7.86 27.38 10.66
CA ILE A 205 7.88 28.44 9.64
C ILE A 205 6.52 29.14 9.56
N GLY A 206 5.43 28.49 10.01
CA GLY A 206 4.14 29.16 10.24
C GLY A 206 3.53 29.78 8.98
N TYR A 207 3.73 29.18 7.80
CA TYR A 207 3.22 29.70 6.52
C TYR A 207 1.70 29.47 6.32
N TYR A 208 1.00 28.94 7.32
CA TYR A 208 -0.43 28.58 7.26
C TYR A 208 -1.41 29.76 7.37
N GLY A 209 -0.93 31.00 7.31
CA GLY A 209 -1.73 32.21 7.60
C GLY A 209 -1.98 33.14 6.41
N ASP A 210 -1.22 33.03 5.33
CA ASP A 210 -1.44 33.84 4.12
C ASP A 210 -2.26 33.02 3.13
N GLY A 211 -3.51 33.45 2.88
CA GLY A 211 -4.47 32.74 2.06
C GLY A 211 -3.87 32.20 0.75
N ASP A 212 -4.15 30.93 0.46
CA ASP A 212 -3.76 30.21 -0.76
C ASP A 212 -2.24 30.08 -1.01
N ALA A 213 -1.40 30.39 -0.01
CA ALA A 213 0.04 30.25 -0.12
C ALA A 213 0.45 28.77 -0.15
N GLN A 214 0.87 28.32 -1.33
CA GLN A 214 1.48 27.01 -1.53
C GLN A 214 2.69 26.83 -0.60
N PRO A 215 2.96 25.59 -0.11
CA PRO A 215 4.10 25.35 0.76
C PRO A 215 5.41 25.76 0.07
N PRO A 216 6.42 26.24 0.83
CA PRO A 216 7.73 26.52 0.27
C PRO A 216 8.24 25.32 -0.52
N VAL A 217 8.64 25.55 -1.78
CA VAL A 217 9.03 24.49 -2.73
C VAL A 217 10.08 23.56 -2.13
N GLY A 218 10.99 24.07 -1.31
CA GLY A 218 12.01 23.27 -0.62
C GLY A 218 11.44 22.22 0.34
N ILE A 219 10.42 22.56 1.13
CA ILE A 219 9.78 21.64 2.09
C ILE A 219 8.99 20.57 1.32
N LEU A 220 8.24 21.00 0.31
CA LEU A 220 7.47 20.10 -0.54
C LEU A 220 8.38 19.10 -1.26
N VAL A 221 9.46 19.57 -1.90
CA VAL A 221 10.41 18.69 -2.60
C VAL A 221 11.10 17.75 -1.62
N ALA A 222 11.48 18.22 -0.42
CA ALA A 222 12.06 17.35 0.61
C ALA A 222 11.09 16.23 1.02
N ALA A 223 9.81 16.56 1.27
CA ALA A 223 8.78 15.58 1.60
C ALA A 223 8.57 14.54 0.48
N LEU A 224 8.49 15.00 -0.78
CA LEU A 224 8.36 14.12 -1.95
C LEU A 224 9.55 13.17 -2.09
N ILE A 225 10.78 13.66 -1.87
CA ILE A 225 11.99 12.83 -1.94
C ILE A 225 11.97 11.76 -0.84
N VAL A 226 11.63 12.11 0.39
CA VAL A 226 11.56 11.16 1.50
C VAL A 226 10.51 10.07 1.21
N PHE A 227 9.33 10.46 0.72
CA PHE A 227 8.27 9.52 0.35
C PHE A 227 8.69 8.59 -0.79
N ALA A 228 9.37 9.12 -1.80
CA ALA A 228 9.88 8.30 -2.90
C ALA A 228 10.91 7.28 -2.38
N LEU A 229 11.87 7.74 -1.56
CA LEU A 229 12.93 6.89 -1.01
C LEU A 229 12.40 5.78 -0.11
N LEU A 230 11.29 6.00 0.61
CA LEU A 230 10.60 4.95 1.38
C LEU A 230 10.16 3.75 0.52
N GLY A 231 10.12 3.87 -0.81
CA GLY A 231 9.83 2.74 -1.70
C GLY A 231 10.93 1.67 -1.72
N ILE A 232 12.17 2.06 -1.39
CA ILE A 232 13.33 1.17 -1.32
C ILE A 232 13.18 0.17 -0.15
N PRO A 233 13.02 0.59 1.12
CA PRO A 233 12.83 -0.34 2.22
C PRO A 233 11.54 -1.15 2.08
N LEU A 234 10.47 -0.58 1.51
CA LEU A 234 9.24 -1.30 1.24
C LEU A 234 9.44 -2.48 0.27
N ALA A 235 10.26 -2.31 -0.77
CA ALA A 235 10.63 -3.41 -1.68
C ALA A 235 11.37 -4.55 -0.96
N VAL A 236 12.23 -4.21 0.00
CA VAL A 236 12.99 -5.17 0.80
C VAL A 236 12.08 -5.90 1.78
N SER A 237 11.18 -5.19 2.47
CA SER A 237 10.24 -5.79 3.42
C SER A 237 9.23 -6.74 2.75
N LEU A 238 8.82 -6.46 1.51
CA LEU A 238 7.87 -7.30 0.77
C LEU A 238 8.50 -8.59 0.22
N ARG A 239 9.81 -8.60 -0.06
CA ARG A 239 10.55 -9.84 -0.34
C ARG A 239 11.04 -10.41 0.99
N ASN A 240 10.21 -11.24 1.61
CA ASN A 240 10.59 -11.96 2.81
C ASN A 240 11.92 -12.72 2.56
N PRO A 241 12.90 -12.68 3.47
CA PRO A 241 14.23 -13.27 3.26
C PRO A 241 14.24 -14.81 3.35
N SER A 242 13.12 -15.48 3.06
CA SER A 242 12.97 -16.94 3.20
C SER A 242 13.44 -17.75 1.98
N HIS A 243 14.29 -17.18 1.12
CA HIS A 243 15.09 -17.92 0.13
C HIS A 243 16.46 -17.28 -0.08
#